data_AF-A0A973RCT8-F1
#
_entry.id   AF-A0A973RCT8-F1
#
_cell.length_a   1.000
_cell.length_b   1.000
_cell.length_c   1.000
_cell.angle_alpha   90.00
_cell.angle_beta   90.00
_cell.angle_gamma   90.00
#
_symmetry.space_group_name_H-M   'P 1'
#
loop_
_entity.id
_entity.type
_entity.pdbx_description
1 polymer ?
#
loop_
_entity_poly.entity_id
_entity_poly.type
_entity_poly.pdbx_seq_one_letter_code
_entity_poly.pdbx_strand_id
1 'polypeptide(L)'
;RSGLPQRRPGQSGAGASWSSPADSGFQAAQAAAQPAQAGTTASGLPRRVPKANLVPGTASLAEPQATSPAPQISPERLRSRLSSFQQGVRQGRAFTRGDENEEDK
;
A
#
# COMPACT_ATOMS: atom_id res chain seq x y z
N ARG A 1 8.62 -23.30 12.27
CA ARG A 1 8.93 -22.35 11.17
C ARG A 1 8.02 -22.70 10.00
N SER A 2 6.85 -22.06 9.92
CA SER A 2 5.85 -22.36 8.90
C SER A 2 6.17 -21.56 7.65
N GLY A 3 6.30 -22.24 6.51
CA GLY A 3 6.64 -21.62 5.23
C GLY A 3 5.48 -20.80 4.66
N LEU A 4 5.83 -19.70 3.98
CA LEU A 4 4.86 -18.89 3.24
C LEU A 4 4.28 -19.70 2.07
N PRO A 5 2.97 -19.58 1.76
CA PRO A 5 2.40 -20.24 0.59
C PRO A 5 3.01 -19.64 -0.69
N GLN A 6 3.80 -20.46 -1.38
CA GLN A 6 4.38 -20.11 -2.68
C GLN A 6 3.26 -20.09 -3.73
N ARG A 7 2.90 -18.90 -4.21
CA ARG A 7 1.94 -18.75 -5.32
C ARG A 7 2.65 -19.13 -6.62
N ARG A 8 2.35 -20.32 -7.15
CA ARG A 8 2.87 -20.78 -8.45
C ARG A 8 2.17 -20.03 -9.58
N PRO A 9 2.88 -19.26 -10.43
CA PRO A 9 2.28 -18.69 -11.63
C PRO A 9 1.92 -19.83 -12.58
N GLY A 10 0.64 -19.93 -12.95
CA GLY A 10 0.12 -20.96 -13.86
C GLY A 10 -0.85 -21.99 -13.26
N GLN A 11 -1.15 -21.97 -11.96
CA GLN A 11 -2.14 -22.88 -11.36
C GLN A 11 -3.61 -22.49 -11.68
N SER A 12 -3.84 -21.28 -12.18
CA SER A 12 -5.10 -20.93 -12.83
C SER A 12 -5.06 -21.51 -14.23
N GLY A 13 -5.54 -22.74 -14.42
CA GLY A 13 -5.66 -23.34 -15.74
C GLY A 13 -6.39 -22.38 -16.69
N ALA A 14 -6.11 -22.46 -18.00
CA ALA A 14 -6.68 -21.60 -19.04
C ALA A 14 -8.23 -21.64 -19.17
N GLY A 15 -8.93 -22.28 -18.22
CA GLY A 15 -10.39 -22.27 -18.06
C GLY A 15 -10.87 -22.01 -16.62
N ALA A 16 -9.98 -21.68 -15.67
CA ALA A 16 -10.38 -21.29 -14.32
C ALA A 16 -10.73 -19.79 -14.31
N SER A 17 -12.02 -19.47 -14.15
CA SER A 17 -12.45 -18.08 -13.99
C SER A 17 -11.86 -17.52 -12.69
N TRP A 18 -11.07 -16.45 -12.83
CA TRP A 18 -10.63 -15.66 -11.67
C TRP A 18 -11.85 -14.94 -11.10
N SER A 19 -12.08 -15.10 -9.79
CA SER A 19 -13.08 -14.34 -9.06
C SER A 19 -12.49 -13.76 -7.78
N SER A 20 -13.00 -12.62 -7.38
CA SER A 20 -12.65 -11.93 -6.14
C SER A 20 -13.91 -11.45 -5.41
N PRO A 21 -13.89 -11.32 -4.07
CA PRO A 21 -15.00 -10.72 -3.33
C PRO A 21 -15.37 -9.30 -3.81
N ALA A 22 -14.42 -8.57 -4.41
CA ALA A 22 -14.63 -7.21 -4.93
C ALA A 22 -15.42 -7.17 -6.25
N ASP A 23 -15.62 -8.30 -6.92
CA ASP A 23 -16.29 -8.35 -8.24
C ASP A 23 -17.75 -7.91 -8.14
N SER A 24 -18.40 -8.18 -7.01
CA SER A 24 -19.75 -7.70 -6.70
C SER A 24 -19.84 -6.16 -6.66
N GLY A 25 -18.85 -5.51 -6.03
CA GLY A 25 -18.74 -4.05 -5.99
C GLY A 25 -18.42 -3.46 -7.36
N PHE A 26 -17.58 -4.14 -8.15
CA PHE A 26 -17.27 -3.72 -9.51
C PHE A 26 -18.50 -3.75 -10.43
N GLN A 27 -19.29 -4.83 -10.38
CA GLN A 27 -20.54 -4.92 -11.15
C GLN A 27 -21.56 -3.87 -10.71
N ALA A 28 -21.69 -3.64 -9.41
CA ALA A 28 -22.60 -2.62 -8.88
C ALA A 28 -22.18 -1.19 -9.29
N ALA A 29 -20.88 -0.90 -9.34
CA ALA A 29 -20.35 0.36 -9.84
C ALA A 29 -20.61 0.55 -11.34
N GLN A 30 -20.47 -0.52 -12.14
CA GLN A 30 -20.78 -0.48 -13.56
C GLN A 30 -22.27 -0.18 -13.81
N ALA A 31 -23.17 -0.77 -13.02
CA ALA A 31 -24.61 -0.48 -13.10
C ALA A 31 -24.92 0.99 -12.74
N ALA A 32 -24.25 1.55 -11.73
CA ALA A 32 -24.42 2.94 -11.32
C ALA A 32 -23.90 3.96 -12.35
N ALA A 33 -23.02 3.56 -13.27
CA ALA A 33 -22.52 4.42 -14.36
C ALA A 33 -23.58 4.72 -15.43
N GLN A 34 -24.67 3.95 -15.47
CA GLN A 34 -25.81 4.17 -16.36
C GLN A 34 -27.06 4.53 -15.56
N PRO A 35 -27.19 5.78 -15.07
CA PRO A 35 -28.31 6.19 -14.24
C PRO A 35 -29.63 6.16 -15.02
N ALA A 36 -30.66 5.57 -14.41
CA ALA A 36 -32.03 5.69 -14.91
C ALA A 36 -32.49 7.17 -14.83
N GLN A 37 -32.97 7.70 -15.97
CA GLN A 37 -33.46 9.07 -16.07
C GLN A 37 -34.86 9.17 -15.44
N ALA A 38 -35.07 10.08 -14.48
CA ALA A 38 -36.34 10.20 -13.74
C ALA A 38 -37.36 11.11 -14.44
N GLY A 39 -37.23 11.31 -15.75
CA GLY A 39 -37.95 12.30 -16.54
C GLY A 39 -37.32 13.70 -16.46
N THR A 40 -38.11 14.74 -16.75
CA THR A 40 -37.67 16.14 -16.72
C THR A 40 -38.42 16.93 -15.64
N THR A 41 -37.82 18.03 -15.18
CA THR A 41 -38.44 19.05 -14.32
C THR A 41 -39.33 19.97 -15.17
N ALA A 42 -40.18 20.78 -14.54
CA ALA A 42 -41.07 21.72 -15.25
C ALA A 42 -40.32 22.72 -16.15
N SER A 43 -39.06 23.02 -15.82
CA SER A 43 -38.15 23.86 -16.62
C SER A 43 -37.39 23.09 -17.72
N GLY A 44 -37.69 21.81 -17.93
CA GLY A 44 -37.09 20.97 -18.97
C GLY A 44 -35.74 20.32 -18.60
N LEU A 45 -35.21 20.55 -17.39
CA LEU A 45 -33.94 19.94 -16.97
C LEU A 45 -34.14 18.46 -16.60
N PRO A 46 -33.20 17.55 -16.92
CA PRO A 46 -33.25 16.15 -16.51
C PRO A 46 -33.35 16.02 -14.98
N ARG A 47 -34.35 15.26 -14.53
CA ARG A 47 -34.60 15.00 -13.11
C ARG A 47 -33.79 13.77 -12.68
N ARG A 48 -33.14 13.87 -11.52
CA ARG A 48 -32.34 12.79 -10.93
C ARG A 48 -33.08 12.18 -9.74
N VAL A 49 -32.97 10.87 -9.56
CA VAL A 49 -33.43 10.20 -8.34
C VAL A 49 -32.30 10.27 -7.30
N PRO A 50 -32.54 10.85 -6.10
CA PRO A 50 -31.55 10.84 -5.03
C PRO A 50 -31.13 9.40 -4.69
N LYS A 51 -29.83 9.19 -4.46
CA LYS A 51 -29.24 7.88 -4.08
C LYS A 51 -29.36 6.74 -5.10
N ALA A 52 -29.89 6.96 -6.31
CA ALA A 52 -30.05 5.89 -7.30
C ALA A 52 -28.72 5.28 -7.81
N ASN A 53 -27.62 6.03 -7.73
CA ASN A 53 -26.29 5.56 -8.12
C ASN A 53 -25.43 5.17 -6.90
N LEU A 54 -26.07 4.92 -5.76
CA LEU A 54 -25.35 4.52 -4.55
C LEU A 54 -24.92 3.06 -4.71
N VAL A 55 -23.62 2.85 -4.87
CA VAL A 55 -23.02 1.52 -4.95
C VAL A 55 -22.77 0.99 -3.53
N PRO A 56 -23.34 -0.16 -3.15
CA PRO A 56 -23.01 -0.81 -1.87
C PRO A 56 -21.56 -1.31 -1.90
N GLY A 57 -20.87 -1.07 -0.79
CA GLY A 57 -19.44 -1.35 -0.65
C GLY A 57 -18.65 -0.06 -0.53
N THR A 58 -18.34 0.36 0.70
CA THR A 58 -17.07 1.05 0.91
C THR A 58 -15.99 0.14 0.34
N ALA A 59 -14.94 0.66 -0.29
CA ALA A 59 -13.74 -0.13 -0.48
C ALA A 59 -13.44 -0.73 0.89
N SER A 60 -13.71 -2.02 1.06
CA SER A 60 -13.20 -2.72 2.22
C SER A 60 -11.72 -2.61 1.94
N LEU A 61 -11.06 -1.65 2.60
CA LEU A 61 -9.72 -1.88 3.09
C LEU A 61 -9.91 -3.26 3.71
N ALA A 62 -9.52 -4.31 2.99
CA ALA A 62 -9.43 -5.64 3.55
C ALA A 62 -8.83 -5.38 4.92
N GLU A 63 -9.58 -5.71 5.98
CA GLU A 63 -9.21 -5.43 7.37
C GLU A 63 -7.68 -5.47 7.42
N PRO A 64 -6.98 -4.33 7.60
CA PRO A 64 -5.58 -4.21 7.18
C PRO A 64 -4.87 -5.42 7.74
N GLN A 65 -4.53 -6.38 6.86
CA GLN A 65 -4.19 -7.74 7.29
C GLN A 65 -3.16 -7.57 8.38
N ALA A 66 -3.54 -7.85 9.64
CA ALA A 66 -2.92 -7.28 10.83
C ALA A 66 -1.44 -7.00 10.54
N THR A 67 -1.15 -5.75 10.13
CA THR A 67 0.18 -5.41 9.66
C THR A 67 1.06 -5.76 10.83
N SER A 68 1.99 -6.71 10.61
CA SER A 68 2.76 -7.30 11.69
C SER A 68 3.20 -6.19 12.63
N PRO A 69 2.99 -6.35 13.95
CA PRO A 69 3.15 -5.26 14.91
C PRO A 69 4.47 -4.56 14.62
N ALA A 70 4.43 -3.23 14.54
CA ALA A 70 5.61 -2.43 14.21
C ALA A 70 6.80 -2.96 15.02
N PRO A 71 7.96 -3.23 14.38
CA PRO A 71 9.05 -3.90 15.05
C PRO A 71 9.42 -3.12 16.31
N GLN A 72 9.37 -3.80 17.46
CA GLN A 72 9.67 -3.18 18.75
C GLN A 72 11.18 -2.89 18.78
N ILE A 73 11.56 -1.63 18.53
CA ILE A 73 12.97 -1.20 18.56
C ILE A 73 13.31 -0.88 20.03
N SER A 74 14.22 -1.63 20.63
CA SER A 74 14.69 -1.31 21.98
C SER A 74 15.59 -0.06 21.97
N PRO A 75 15.47 0.85 22.95
CA PRO A 75 16.30 2.05 23.03
C PRO A 75 17.79 1.74 23.05
N GLU A 76 18.20 0.66 23.74
CA GLU A 76 19.59 0.25 23.84
C GLU A 76 20.18 -0.18 22.48
N ARG A 77 19.37 -0.88 21.68
CA ARG A 77 19.78 -1.32 20.34
C ARG A 77 19.95 -0.14 19.40
N LEU A 78 19.12 0.89 19.54
CA LEU A 78 19.24 2.12 18.76
C LEU A 78 20.48 2.93 19.17
N ARG A 79 20.72 3.08 20.49
CA ARG A 79 21.93 3.74 21.02
C ARG A 79 23.20 3.07 20.50
N SER A 80 23.29 1.75 20.65
CA SER A 80 24.45 0.97 20.20
C SER A 80 24.73 1.17 18.71
N ARG A 81 23.68 1.12 17.87
CA ARG A 81 23.81 1.34 16.41
C ARG A 81 24.27 2.76 16.09
N LEU A 82 23.69 3.77 16.74
CA LEU A 82 24.03 5.17 16.48
C LEU A 82 25.46 5.50 16.92
N SER A 83 25.89 5.00 18.08
CA SER A 83 27.26 5.16 18.58
C SER A 83 28.28 4.54 17.63
N SER A 84 28.03 3.32 17.13
CA SER A 84 28.90 2.68 16.15
C SER A 84 28.97 3.45 14.84
N PHE A 85 27.85 3.98 14.36
CA PHE A 85 27.82 4.80 13.15
C PHE A 85 28.63 6.08 13.31
N GLN A 86 28.39 6.83 14.40
CA GLN A 86 29.14 8.06 14.67
C GLN A 86 30.63 7.80 14.83
N GLN A 87 31.01 6.67 15.45
CA GLN A 87 32.41 6.30 15.57
C GLN A 87 33.04 6.00 14.21
N GLY A 88 32.36 5.25 13.35
CA GLY A 88 32.82 4.99 11.98
C GLY A 88 32.96 6.27 11.16
N VAL A 89 32.01 7.21 11.26
CA VAL A 89 32.09 8.51 10.57
C VAL A 89 33.28 9.34 11.07
N ARG A 90 33.51 9.39 12.39
CA ARG A 90 34.67 10.08 12.96
C ARG A 90 35.98 9.46 12.50
N GLN A 91 36.07 8.13 12.51
CA GLN A 91 37.24 7.40 12.08
C GLN A 91 37.52 7.59 10.58
N GLY A 92 36.50 7.52 9.72
CA GLY A 92 36.65 7.82 8.29
C GLY A 92 37.16 9.23 8.03
N ARG A 93 36.66 10.23 8.76
CA ARG A 93 37.17 11.61 8.67
C ARG A 93 38.59 11.77 9.22
N ALA A 94 38.95 11.01 10.25
CA ALA A 94 40.29 11.02 10.81
C ALA A 94 41.30 10.38 9.85
N PHE A 95 40.92 9.31 9.14
CA PHE A 95 41.75 8.73 8.09
C PHE A 95 41.96 9.69 6.92
N THR A 96 40.90 10.31 6.39
CA THR A 96 41.06 11.28 5.29
C THR A 96 41.88 12.50 5.70
N ARG A 97 41.81 12.92 6.97
CA ARG A 97 42.64 14.01 7.51
C ARG A 97 44.06 13.56 7.81
N GLY A 98 44.26 12.29 8.15
CA GLY A 98 45.58 11.70 8.42
C GLY A 98 46.41 11.52 7.15
N ASP A 99 45.77 11.09 6.06
CA ASP A 99 46.41 10.99 4.73
C ASP A 99 46.95 12.35 4.25
N GLU A 100 46.23 13.46 4.53
CA GLU A 100 46.67 14.83 4.21
C GLU A 100 47.88 15.30 5.05
N ASN A 101 48.22 14.64 6.17
CA ASN A 101 49.33 15.04 7.04
C ASN A 101 50.58 14.15 6.89
N GLU A 102 50.52 13.06 6.12
CA GLU A 102 51.64 12.13 5.89
C GLU A 102 52.33 12.29 4.52
N GLU A 103 51.80 13.10 3.60
CA GLU A 103 52.40 13.38 2.28
C GLU A 103 53.43 14.52 2.25
N ASP A 104 53.61 15.25 3.36
CA ASP A 104 54.48 16.45 3.44
C ASP A 104 55.79 16.24 4.26
N LYS A 105 56.40 15.05 4.22
CA LYS A 105 57.69 14.80 4.88
C LYS A 105 58.69 14.01 4.06
#